data_AF-A0A382BC64-F1
#
_entry.id   AF-A0A382BC64-F1
#
_cell.length_a   1.000
_cell.length_b   1.000
_cell.length_c   1.000
_cell.angle_alpha   90.00
_cell.angle_beta   90.00
_cell.angle_gamma   90.00
#
_symmetry.space_group_name_H-M   'P 1'
#
loop_
_entity.id
_entity.type
_entity.pdbx_description
1 polymer ?
#
loop_
_entity_poly.entity_id
_entity_poly.type
_entity_poly.pdbx_seq_one_letter_code
_entity_poly.pdbx_strand_id
1 'polypeptide(L)'
;LISDERVIVGFNGHDDAAVVRLDDGKLLVQTVDFFTPIVDDPYQFGQIAAANSLSDIYAMGAKPIFALNIVGFPINVLPNEILTTILQGGADKAKEAGIPTVGGHSVDDKEPKYGLVVTGEVEEKNIVTNKSATPGDVLVLTKPLGIGIIATAIKKGVVKNDVIRAAVESMSALNELASIIMV
;
A
#
# COMPACT_ATOMS: atom_id res chain seq x y z
N LEU A 1 -2.79 26.12 -5.64
CA LEU A 1 -1.92 24.96 -5.86
C LEU A 1 -0.78 25.42 -6.74
N ILE A 2 0.46 25.29 -6.25
CA ILE A 2 1.66 25.76 -6.95
C ILE A 2 1.82 24.90 -8.22
N SER A 3 1.92 25.53 -9.38
CA SER A 3 2.29 24.88 -10.64
C SER A 3 3.81 24.77 -10.70
N ASP A 4 4.36 23.82 -9.95
CA ASP A 4 5.76 23.42 -10.12
C ASP A 4 5.82 22.46 -11.31
N GLU A 5 6.56 22.85 -12.36
CA GLU A 5 6.70 22.06 -13.60
C GLU A 5 7.29 20.67 -13.37
N ARG A 6 7.94 20.44 -12.22
CA ARG A 6 8.45 19.12 -11.84
C ARG A 6 7.34 18.15 -11.45
N VAL A 7 6.14 18.61 -11.10
CA VAL A 7 5.03 17.74 -10.73
C VAL A 7 4.40 17.18 -12.01
N ILE A 8 4.71 15.92 -12.32
CA ILE A 8 4.22 15.20 -13.51
C ILE A 8 2.82 14.66 -13.26
N VAL A 9 2.62 14.07 -12.09
CA VAL A 9 1.33 13.56 -11.61
C VAL A 9 1.11 14.16 -10.23
N GLY A 10 0.02 14.90 -10.09
CA GLY A 10 -0.40 15.51 -8.84
C GLY A 10 -1.91 15.43 -8.69
N PHE A 11 -2.46 16.22 -7.77
CA PHE A 11 -3.87 16.17 -7.36
C PHE A 11 -4.92 16.16 -8.49
N ASN A 12 -4.62 16.72 -9.65
CA ASN A 12 -5.56 16.83 -10.77
C ASN A 12 -5.67 15.52 -11.59
N GLY A 13 -4.66 14.65 -11.53
CA GLY A 13 -4.71 13.30 -12.07
C GLY A 13 -5.12 12.36 -10.97
N HIS A 14 -6.24 11.65 -11.13
CA HIS A 14 -6.72 10.67 -10.16
C HIS A 14 -5.90 9.36 -10.24
N ASP A 15 -4.58 9.48 -10.43
CA ASP A 15 -3.62 8.38 -10.48
C ASP A 15 -3.28 7.93 -9.04
N ASP A 16 -2.68 6.75 -8.91
CA ASP A 16 -2.49 6.07 -7.63
C ASP A 16 -1.41 6.72 -6.73
N ALA A 17 -0.46 7.48 -7.31
CA ALA A 17 0.60 8.14 -6.55
C ALA A 17 1.03 9.49 -7.14
N ALA A 18 1.65 10.32 -6.30
CA ALA A 18 2.26 11.57 -6.74
C ALA A 18 3.60 11.30 -7.42
N VAL A 19 3.90 12.04 -8.48
CA VAL A 19 5.13 11.87 -9.28
C VAL A 19 5.81 13.22 -9.48
N VAL A 20 7.07 13.30 -9.06
CA VAL A 20 7.89 14.51 -9.15
C VAL A 20 9.20 14.20 -9.87
N ARG A 21 9.54 15.01 -10.86
CA ARG A 21 10.81 14.94 -11.58
C ARG A 21 11.94 15.55 -10.74
N LEU A 22 13.02 14.79 -10.58
CA LEU A 22 14.26 15.23 -9.96
C LEU A 22 15.18 15.88 -11.00
N ASP A 23 16.19 16.62 -10.53
CA ASP A 23 17.11 17.38 -11.40
C ASP A 23 17.92 16.50 -12.36
N ASP A 24 18.12 15.21 -12.02
CA ASP A 24 18.79 14.21 -12.86
C ASP A 24 17.86 13.53 -13.87
N GLY A 25 16.59 13.95 -13.93
CA GLY A 25 15.57 13.42 -14.82
C GLY A 25 14.84 12.16 -14.32
N LYS A 26 15.25 11.57 -13.18
CA LYS A 26 14.50 10.48 -12.56
C LYS A 26 13.15 10.97 -12.03
N LEU A 27 12.16 10.09 -12.01
CA LEU A 27 10.87 10.38 -11.40
C LEU A 27 10.81 9.74 -10.01
N LEU A 28 10.60 10.58 -8.99
CA LEU A 28 10.27 10.16 -7.64
C LEU A 28 8.77 9.91 -7.57
N VAL A 29 8.38 8.75 -7.08
CA VAL A 29 6.98 8.37 -6.87
C VAL A 29 6.72 8.25 -5.38
N GLN A 30 5.66 8.89 -4.89
CA GLN A 30 5.31 8.83 -3.48
C GLN A 30 3.82 8.63 -3.29
N THR A 31 3.47 7.68 -2.42
CA THR A 31 2.11 7.44 -1.95
C THR A 31 2.07 7.41 -0.43
N VAL A 32 0.88 7.59 0.13
CA VAL A 32 0.57 7.38 1.53
C VAL A 32 -0.79 6.70 1.62
N ASP A 33 -0.85 5.56 2.30
CA ASP A 33 -2.12 4.91 2.62
C ASP A 33 -2.05 4.28 4.00
N PHE A 34 -3.15 4.37 4.75
CA PHE A 34 -3.32 3.86 6.10
C PHE A 34 -4.80 3.73 6.44
N PHE A 35 -5.17 2.66 7.13
CA PHE A 35 -6.57 2.35 7.41
C PHE A 35 -6.74 1.59 8.73
N THR A 36 -7.98 1.34 9.12
CA THR A 36 -8.34 0.60 10.34
C THR A 36 -8.27 -0.92 10.14
N PRO A 37 -8.11 -1.73 11.21
CA PRO A 37 -8.03 -3.18 11.08
C PRO A 37 -9.17 -3.79 10.27
N ILE A 38 -8.79 -4.63 9.31
CA ILE A 38 -9.71 -5.42 8.46
C ILE A 38 -9.74 -6.91 8.84
N VAL A 39 -8.80 -7.31 9.69
CA VAL A 39 -8.67 -8.66 10.29
C VAL A 39 -8.27 -8.50 11.76
N ASP A 40 -8.55 -9.52 12.56
CA ASP A 40 -8.33 -9.46 14.01
C ASP A 40 -6.86 -9.71 14.40
N ASP A 41 -6.11 -10.47 13.59
CA ASP A 41 -4.70 -10.76 13.84
C ASP A 41 -3.84 -9.52 13.56
N PRO A 42 -3.14 -8.95 14.57
CA PRO A 42 -2.41 -7.70 14.39
C PRO A 42 -1.24 -7.82 13.41
N TYR A 43 -0.58 -8.98 13.34
CA TYR A 43 0.55 -9.21 12.45
C TYR A 43 0.08 -9.24 10.99
N GLN A 44 -1.00 -9.97 10.72
CA GLN A 44 -1.64 -10.01 9.40
C GLN A 44 -2.15 -8.64 8.99
N PHE A 45 -2.76 -7.88 9.90
CA PHE A 45 -3.16 -6.50 9.62
C PHE A 45 -1.95 -5.64 9.20
N GLY A 46 -0.84 -5.73 9.93
CA GLY A 46 0.42 -5.06 9.57
C GLY A 46 0.90 -5.42 8.17
N GLN A 47 0.92 -6.71 7.83
CA GLN A 47 1.30 -7.18 6.49
C GLN A 47 0.37 -6.66 5.39
N ILE A 48 -0.94 -6.67 5.62
CA ILE A 48 -1.91 -6.21 4.63
C ILE A 48 -1.82 -4.69 4.43
N ALA A 49 -1.71 -3.92 5.50
CA ALA A 49 -1.54 -2.47 5.43
C ALA A 49 -0.29 -2.10 4.62
N ALA A 50 0.84 -2.75 4.91
CA ALA A 50 2.07 -2.51 4.16
C ALA A 50 1.97 -2.93 2.68
N ALA A 51 1.39 -4.09 2.39
CA ALA A 51 1.18 -4.54 1.01
C ALA A 51 0.29 -3.58 0.21
N ASN A 52 -0.74 -3.04 0.85
CA ASN A 52 -1.63 -2.04 0.27
C ASN A 52 -0.89 -0.72 0.00
N SER A 53 -0.15 -0.17 0.97
CA SER A 53 0.63 1.06 0.77
C SER A 53 1.72 0.91 -0.31
N LEU A 54 2.28 -0.29 -0.49
CA LEU A 54 3.24 -0.59 -1.58
C LEU A 54 2.55 -0.69 -2.95
N SER A 55 1.24 -0.97 -2.99
CA SER A 55 0.52 -1.27 -4.22
C SER A 55 0.54 -0.11 -5.21
N ASP A 56 0.41 1.13 -4.75
CA ASP A 56 0.36 2.29 -5.66
C ASP A 56 1.72 2.52 -6.35
N ILE A 57 2.83 2.23 -5.66
CA ILE A 57 4.15 2.28 -6.28
C ILE A 57 4.23 1.28 -7.44
N TYR A 58 3.76 0.05 -7.22
CA TYR A 58 3.70 -0.97 -8.27
C TYR A 58 2.74 -0.61 -9.40
N ALA A 59 1.61 0.01 -9.10
CA ALA A 59 0.63 0.45 -10.09
C ALA A 59 1.16 1.54 -11.03
N MET A 60 2.10 2.36 -10.54
CA MET A 60 2.79 3.37 -11.37
C MET A 60 3.97 2.80 -12.18
N GLY A 61 4.24 1.48 -12.10
CA GLY A 61 5.42 0.86 -12.70
C GLY A 61 6.74 1.20 -11.99
N ALA A 62 6.65 1.74 -10.76
CA ALA A 62 7.81 2.20 -10.02
C ALA A 62 8.38 1.11 -9.11
N LYS A 63 9.66 1.26 -8.78
CA LYS A 63 10.35 0.40 -7.82
C LYS A 63 10.37 1.08 -6.45
N PRO A 64 9.88 0.43 -5.37
CA PRO A 64 9.97 0.99 -4.03
C PRO A 64 11.44 1.08 -3.58
N ILE A 65 11.77 2.12 -2.82
CA ILE A 65 13.13 2.37 -2.29
C ILE A 65 13.15 2.29 -0.76
N PHE A 66 12.19 2.94 -0.08
CA PHE A 66 12.05 2.93 1.38
C PHE A 66 10.62 3.31 1.79
N ALA A 67 10.31 3.08 3.06
CA ALA A 67 9.03 3.45 3.65
C ALA A 67 9.16 4.12 5.02
N LEU A 68 8.14 4.86 5.42
CA LEU A 68 7.96 5.43 6.76
C LEU A 68 6.62 4.95 7.32
N ASN A 69 6.59 4.58 8.61
CA ASN A 69 5.35 4.21 9.27
C ASN A 69 4.44 5.43 9.50
N ILE A 70 3.13 5.24 9.36
CA ILE A 70 2.11 6.14 9.88
C ILE A 70 1.19 5.36 10.81
N VAL A 71 1.06 5.82 12.05
CA VAL A 71 0.37 5.10 13.12
C VAL A 71 -0.58 6.03 13.87
N GLY A 72 -1.84 5.61 14.01
CA GLY A 72 -2.74 6.08 15.06
C GLY A 72 -3.04 4.90 15.98
N PHE A 73 -2.86 5.02 17.29
CA PHE A 73 -3.05 3.88 18.18
C PHE A 73 -3.55 4.31 19.58
N PRO A 74 -4.58 3.64 20.13
CA PRO A 74 -5.16 4.00 21.43
C PRO A 74 -4.32 3.43 22.59
N ILE A 75 -3.25 4.14 22.95
CA ILE A 75 -2.26 3.67 23.95
C ILE A 75 -2.84 3.44 25.36
N ASN A 76 -4.00 4.05 25.66
CA ASN A 76 -4.69 3.91 26.93
C ASN A 76 -5.73 2.78 26.94
N VAL A 77 -6.01 2.16 25.78
CA VAL A 77 -7.06 1.15 25.60
C VAL A 77 -6.48 -0.19 25.17
N LEU A 78 -5.50 -0.17 24.26
CA LEU A 78 -4.87 -1.38 23.73
C LEU A 78 -3.43 -1.53 24.24
N PRO A 79 -2.99 -2.77 24.55
CA PRO A 79 -1.61 -3.03 24.92
C PRO A 79 -0.62 -2.66 23.81
N ASN A 80 0.55 -2.15 24.19
CA ASN A 80 1.61 -1.78 23.25
C ASN A 80 2.14 -2.97 22.44
N GLU A 81 2.03 -4.18 22.96
CA GLU A 81 2.42 -5.42 22.28
C GLU A 81 1.64 -5.64 20.99
N ILE A 82 0.37 -5.19 20.94
CA ILE A 82 -0.43 -5.22 19.71
C ILE A 82 0.19 -4.30 18.67
N LEU A 83 0.57 -3.08 19.04
CA LEU A 83 1.25 -2.15 18.14
C LEU A 83 2.58 -2.72 17.65
N THR A 84 3.40 -3.30 18.54
CA THR A 84 4.66 -3.96 18.16
C THR A 84 4.41 -5.06 17.13
N THR A 85 3.35 -5.85 17.30
CA THR A 85 3.00 -6.95 16.39
C THR A 85 2.55 -6.44 15.02
N ILE A 86 1.78 -5.35 14.97
CA ILE A 86 1.40 -4.66 13.72
C ILE A 86 2.64 -4.16 12.98
N LEU A 87 3.53 -3.45 13.68
CA LEU A 87 4.76 -2.91 13.11
C LEU A 87 5.68 -4.03 12.60
N GLN A 88 5.75 -5.16 13.30
CA GLN A 88 6.53 -6.32 12.86
C GLN A 88 5.98 -6.90 11.55
N GLY A 89 4.64 -7.04 11.43
CA GLY A 89 4.01 -7.50 10.19
C GLY A 89 4.27 -6.55 9.01
N GLY A 90 4.16 -5.24 9.23
CA GLY A 90 4.48 -4.24 8.21
C GLY A 90 5.95 -4.25 7.81
N ALA A 91 6.87 -4.36 8.78
CA ALA A 91 8.30 -4.43 8.53
C ALA A 91 8.71 -5.68 7.73
N ASP A 92 8.14 -6.85 8.05
CA ASP A 92 8.41 -8.08 7.32
C ASP A 92 7.91 -8.00 5.88
N LYS A 93 6.76 -7.36 5.65
CA LYS A 93 6.23 -7.14 4.29
C LYS A 93 7.05 -6.12 3.50
N ALA A 94 7.52 -5.04 4.13
CA ALA A 94 8.44 -4.09 3.50
C ALA A 94 9.78 -4.77 3.15
N LYS A 95 10.28 -5.66 4.02
CA LYS A 95 11.46 -6.49 3.76
C LYS A 95 11.25 -7.46 2.60
N GLU A 96 10.07 -8.06 2.47
CA GLU A 96 9.70 -8.88 1.30
C GLU A 96 9.77 -8.07 0.00
N ALA A 97 9.36 -6.80 0.03
CA ALA A 97 9.50 -5.86 -1.08
C ALA A 97 10.94 -5.33 -1.29
N GLY A 98 11.91 -5.82 -0.50
CA GLY A 98 13.31 -5.45 -0.61
C GLY A 98 13.66 -4.04 -0.11
N ILE A 99 12.79 -3.41 0.70
CA ILE A 99 13.00 -2.04 1.18
C ILE A 99 13.09 -1.92 2.70
N PRO A 100 13.85 -0.96 3.23
CA PRO A 100 13.86 -0.64 4.64
C PRO A 100 12.67 0.25 5.03
N THR A 101 12.15 0.05 6.24
CA THR A 101 11.32 1.04 6.92
C THR A 101 12.23 1.92 7.79
N VAL A 102 12.35 3.20 7.47
CA VAL A 102 13.42 4.09 7.99
C VAL A 102 12.95 5.13 9.00
N GLY A 103 11.79 4.90 9.60
CA GLY A 103 11.20 5.78 10.60
C GLY A 103 9.68 5.82 10.50
N GLY A 104 9.11 6.95 10.89
CA GLY A 104 7.68 7.17 10.82
C GLY A 104 7.19 8.20 11.82
N HIS A 105 5.87 8.29 11.94
CA HIS A 105 5.20 9.10 12.94
C HIS A 105 4.04 8.33 13.56
N SER A 106 3.82 8.56 14.85
CA SER A 106 2.74 7.94 15.61
C SER A 106 2.01 8.98 16.45
N VAL A 107 0.69 8.86 16.51
CA VAL A 107 -0.18 9.69 17.36
C VAL A 107 -1.08 8.82 18.22
N ASP A 108 -1.45 9.31 19.40
CA ASP A 108 -2.55 8.73 20.17
C ASP A 108 -3.86 8.97 19.41
N ASP A 109 -4.65 7.91 19.24
CA ASP A 109 -5.90 7.93 18.47
C ASP A 109 -6.88 6.95 19.10
N LYS A 110 -8.19 7.22 19.00
CA LYS A 110 -9.23 6.35 19.55
C LYS A 110 -9.31 4.99 18.86
N GLU A 111 -8.93 4.93 17.59
CA GLU A 111 -8.98 3.70 16.79
C GLU A 111 -7.60 3.39 16.18
N PRO A 112 -7.16 2.12 16.24
CA PRO A 112 -5.92 1.71 15.58
C PRO A 112 -6.00 1.98 14.08
N LYS A 113 -4.98 2.62 13.55
CA LYS A 113 -4.75 2.89 12.13
C LYS A 113 -3.28 2.66 11.82
N TYR A 114 -3.01 1.95 10.74
CA TYR A 114 -1.64 1.68 10.33
C TYR A 114 -1.53 1.68 8.82
N GLY A 115 -0.36 2.09 8.35
CA GLY A 115 0.04 2.04 6.96
C GLY A 115 1.41 2.66 6.79
N LEU A 116 1.78 2.93 5.54
CA LEU A 116 3.09 3.44 5.17
C LEU A 116 2.97 4.66 4.25
N VAL A 117 3.93 5.57 4.38
CA VAL A 117 4.35 6.44 3.29
C VAL A 117 5.44 5.69 2.53
N VAL A 118 5.24 5.44 1.24
CA VAL A 118 6.20 4.69 0.42
C VAL A 118 6.79 5.63 -0.62
N THR A 119 8.11 5.57 -0.76
CA THR A 119 8.84 6.30 -1.79
C THR A 119 9.46 5.30 -2.76
N GLY A 120 9.25 5.52 -4.05
CA GLY A 120 9.81 4.75 -5.14
C GLY A 120 10.44 5.63 -6.21
N GLU A 121 11.08 5.00 -7.20
CA GLU A 121 11.58 5.66 -8.40
C GLU A 121 11.16 4.92 -9.67
N VAL A 122 11.05 5.67 -10.77
CA VAL A 122 10.80 5.12 -12.10
C VAL A 122 11.50 5.99 -13.16
N GLU A 123 11.93 5.35 -14.26
CA GLU A 123 12.35 6.09 -15.45
C GLU A 123 11.11 6.61 -16.19
N GLU A 124 11.16 7.82 -16.74
CA GLU A 124 10.00 8.46 -17.38
C GLU A 124 9.35 7.61 -18.49
N LYS A 125 10.13 6.83 -19.25
CA LYS A 125 9.59 5.94 -20.30
C LYS A 125 8.85 4.70 -19.76
N ASN A 126 9.02 4.36 -18.48
CA ASN A 126 8.45 3.16 -17.85
C ASN A 126 7.28 3.50 -16.92
N ILE A 127 6.94 4.79 -16.77
CA ILE A 127 5.83 5.19 -15.91
C ILE A 127 4.50 4.73 -16.52
N VAL A 128 3.66 4.14 -15.69
CA VAL A 128 2.29 3.79 -16.08
C VAL A 128 1.31 4.74 -15.40
N THR A 129 0.32 5.19 -16.15
CA THR A 129 -0.76 6.08 -15.67
C THR A 129 -2.10 5.52 -16.09
N ASN A 130 -3.17 5.91 -15.42
CA ASN A 130 -4.51 5.40 -15.70
C ASN A 130 -5.16 5.98 -16.98
N LYS A 131 -4.41 6.73 -17.80
CA LYS A 131 -4.91 7.46 -18.97
C LYS A 131 -4.47 6.89 -20.31
N SER A 132 -3.59 5.89 -20.31
CA SER A 132 -2.96 5.38 -21.54
C SER A 132 -3.77 4.32 -22.27
N ALA A 133 -4.86 3.82 -21.67
CA ALA A 133 -5.69 2.78 -22.28
C ALA A 133 -6.42 3.29 -23.54
N THR A 134 -6.48 2.46 -24.58
CA THR A 134 -7.09 2.76 -25.88
C THR A 134 -8.08 1.68 -26.32
N PRO A 135 -9.05 2.01 -27.21
CA PRO A 135 -9.96 0.99 -27.75
C PRO A 135 -9.20 -0.14 -28.45
N GLY A 136 -9.42 -1.37 -27.99
CA GLY A 136 -8.72 -2.56 -28.47
C GLY A 136 -7.87 -3.24 -27.39
N ASP A 137 -7.55 -2.53 -26.31
CA ASP A 137 -6.83 -3.10 -25.17
C ASP A 137 -7.66 -4.16 -24.43
N VAL A 138 -6.96 -5.08 -23.76
CA VAL A 138 -7.55 -6.13 -22.93
C VAL A 138 -7.44 -5.78 -21.45
N LEU A 139 -8.45 -6.14 -20.67
CA LEU A 139 -8.42 -5.99 -19.22
C LEU A 139 -7.87 -7.25 -18.56
N VAL A 140 -6.85 -7.07 -17.71
CA VAL A 140 -6.22 -8.14 -16.94
C VAL A 140 -6.40 -7.84 -15.46
N LEU A 141 -6.79 -8.86 -14.69
CA LEU A 141 -6.93 -8.79 -13.24
C LEU A 141 -6.05 -9.86 -12.59
N THR A 142 -5.16 -9.46 -11.69
CA THR A 142 -4.12 -10.32 -11.10
C THR A 142 -4.50 -10.92 -9.75
N LYS A 143 -5.59 -10.45 -9.14
CA LYS A 143 -6.12 -10.92 -7.86
C LYS A 143 -7.65 -11.08 -7.90
N PRO A 144 -8.22 -12.07 -7.20
CA PRO A 144 -9.66 -12.28 -7.16
C PRO A 144 -10.41 -11.11 -6.50
N LEU A 145 -11.67 -10.91 -6.90
CA LEU A 145 -12.57 -9.95 -6.28
C LEU A 145 -13.23 -10.53 -5.01
N GLY A 146 -13.83 -9.66 -4.19
CA GLY A 146 -14.72 -10.07 -3.08
C GLY A 146 -14.21 -9.80 -1.66
N ILE A 147 -13.01 -9.24 -1.51
CA ILE A 147 -12.39 -8.94 -0.20
C ILE A 147 -13.31 -8.12 0.71
N GLY A 148 -13.99 -7.08 0.22
CA GLY A 148 -14.90 -6.27 1.04
C GLY A 148 -16.08 -7.05 1.63
N ILE A 149 -16.60 -8.03 0.89
CA ILE A 149 -17.67 -8.92 1.36
C ILE A 149 -17.11 -9.82 2.48
N ILE A 150 -15.92 -10.39 2.26
CA ILE A 150 -15.25 -11.25 3.25
C ILE A 150 -14.93 -10.46 4.52
N ALA A 151 -14.34 -9.26 4.41
CA ALA A 151 -14.03 -8.39 5.55
C ALA A 151 -15.29 -8.03 6.36
N THR A 152 -16.40 -7.75 5.69
CA THR A 152 -17.71 -7.51 6.34
C THR A 152 -18.20 -8.74 7.10
N ALA A 153 -18.02 -9.93 6.52
CA ALA A 153 -18.44 -11.17 7.13
C ALA A 153 -17.50 -11.60 8.28
N ILE A 154 -16.21 -11.28 8.22
CA ILE A 154 -15.24 -11.42 9.32
C ILE A 154 -15.72 -10.60 10.52
N LYS A 155 -16.06 -9.32 10.32
CA LYS A 155 -16.61 -8.45 11.37
C LYS A 155 -17.89 -8.98 12.03
N LYS A 156 -18.65 -9.83 11.32
CA LYS A 156 -19.86 -10.49 11.82
C LYS A 156 -19.60 -11.87 12.46
N GLY A 157 -18.37 -12.39 12.39
CA GLY A 157 -18.02 -13.70 12.92
C GLY A 157 -18.66 -14.88 12.18
N VAL A 158 -19.04 -14.72 10.89
CA VAL A 158 -19.77 -15.74 10.12
C VAL A 158 -18.94 -16.38 9.00
N VAL A 159 -17.63 -16.16 8.98
CA VAL A 159 -16.71 -16.65 7.93
C VAL A 159 -15.92 -17.83 8.45
N LYS A 160 -15.72 -18.84 7.59
CA LYS A 160 -14.87 -19.99 7.90
C LYS A 160 -13.39 -19.61 7.82
N ASN A 161 -12.55 -20.21 8.65
CA ASN A 161 -11.12 -19.88 8.75
C ASN A 161 -10.32 -20.06 7.45
N ASP A 162 -10.72 -21.00 6.60
CA ASP A 162 -10.12 -21.22 5.27
C ASP A 162 -10.36 -20.03 4.33
N VAL A 163 -11.55 -19.44 4.37
CA VAL A 163 -11.88 -18.22 3.60
C VAL A 163 -11.11 -17.01 4.11
N ILE A 164 -10.98 -16.87 5.44
CA ILE A 164 -10.17 -15.80 6.05
C ILE A 164 -8.72 -15.92 5.59
N ARG A 165 -8.14 -17.13 5.66
CA ARG A 165 -6.77 -17.39 5.24
C ARG A 165 -6.53 -17.03 3.78
N ALA A 166 -7.39 -17.48 2.87
CA ALA A 166 -7.28 -17.16 1.45
C ALA A 166 -7.39 -15.65 1.18
N ALA A 167 -8.24 -14.94 1.91
CA ALA A 167 -8.36 -13.49 1.81
C ALA A 167 -7.09 -12.78 2.32
N VAL A 168 -6.54 -13.20 3.46
CA VAL A 168 -5.29 -12.67 4.02
C VAL A 168 -4.12 -12.91 3.07
N GLU A 169 -3.98 -14.12 2.51
CA GLU A 169 -2.97 -14.46 1.51
C GLU A 169 -3.08 -13.54 0.28
N SER A 170 -4.29 -13.36 -0.26
CA SER A 170 -4.51 -12.48 -1.41
C SER A 170 -4.22 -11.00 -1.12
N MET A 171 -4.60 -10.51 0.07
CA MET A 171 -4.43 -9.11 0.46
C MET A 171 -2.98 -8.77 0.81
N SER A 172 -2.26 -9.70 1.41
CA SER A 172 -0.86 -9.50 1.83
C SER A 172 0.15 -9.79 0.71
N ALA A 173 -0.26 -10.43 -0.39
CA ALA A 173 0.61 -10.62 -1.55
C ALA A 173 1.02 -9.27 -2.18
N LEU A 174 2.31 -9.09 -2.49
CA LEU A 174 2.78 -7.89 -3.19
C LEU A 174 2.35 -7.90 -4.67
N ASN A 175 2.23 -6.70 -5.25
CA ASN A 175 1.91 -6.52 -6.67
C ASN A 175 3.16 -6.41 -7.56
N GLU A 176 4.35 -6.79 -7.07
CA GLU A 176 5.62 -6.70 -7.81
C GLU A 176 5.56 -7.44 -9.15
N LEU A 177 5.12 -8.70 -9.16
CA LEU A 177 5.01 -9.47 -10.40
C LEU A 177 4.00 -8.86 -11.38
N ALA A 178 2.89 -8.32 -10.86
CA ALA A 178 1.89 -7.64 -11.68
C ALA A 178 2.49 -6.36 -12.32
N SER A 179 3.29 -5.62 -11.56
CA SER A 179 4.01 -4.43 -12.05
C SER A 179 4.99 -4.78 -13.18
N ILE A 180 5.74 -5.88 -13.03
CA ILE A 180 6.73 -6.33 -14.03
C ILE A 180 6.05 -6.74 -15.35
N ILE A 181 4.86 -7.36 -15.29
CA ILE A 181 4.14 -7.83 -16.49
C ILE A 181 3.40 -6.68 -17.21
N MET A 182 3.17 -5.56 -16.52
CA MET A 182 2.45 -4.41 -17.06
C MET A 182 3.27 -3.58 -18.07
N VAL A 183 4.61 -3.66 -18.00
CA VAL A 183 5.56 -2.83 -18.78
C VAL A 183 6.19 -3.64 -19.92
#